data_AF-A0A975SWY2-F1
#
_entry.id   AF-A0A975SWY2-F1
#
_cell.length_a   1.000
_cell.length_b   1.000
_cell.length_c   1.000
_cell.angle_alpha   90.00
_cell.angle_beta   90.00
_cell.angle_gamma   90.00
#
_symmetry.space_group_name_H-M   'P 1'
#
loop_
_entity.id
_entity.type
_entity.pdbx_description
1 polymer ?
#
loop_
_entity_poly.entity_id
_entity_poly.type
_entity_poly.pdbx_seq_one_letter_code
_entity_poly.pdbx_strand_id
1 'polypeptide(L)' 'MGTTYESVSDLAQALRRAAEAHGQHEERTGEADPDWPDWYALYMVRERADEELPT' A
#
# COMPACT_ATOMS: atom_id res chain seq x y z
N MET A 1 -7.44 -1.49 -16.85
CA MET A 1 -5.96 -1.45 -16.75
C MET A 1 -5.58 -2.33 -15.56
N GLY A 2 -4.59 -3.21 -15.68
CA GLY A 2 -4.13 -4.03 -14.56
C GLY A 2 -2.81 -3.49 -13.99
N THR A 3 -2.57 -3.72 -12.71
CA THR A 3 -1.28 -3.39 -12.06
C THR A 3 -0.36 -4.60 -12.14
N THR A 4 0.84 -4.40 -12.69
CA THR A 4 1.83 -5.46 -12.86
C THR A 4 3.15 -5.11 -12.18
N TYR A 5 3.76 -6.10 -11.55
CA TYR A 5 5.11 -6.04 -10.99
C TYR A 5 6.04 -6.90 -11.83
N GLU A 6 7.28 -6.46 -11.98
CA GLU A 6 8.23 -7.09 -12.92
C GLU A 6 8.80 -8.40 -12.37
N SER A 7 8.76 -8.58 -11.05
CA SER A 7 9.24 -9.78 -10.38
C SER A 7 8.60 -9.96 -9.00
N VAL A 8 8.79 -11.14 -8.42
CA VAL A 8 8.43 -11.39 -7.01
C VAL A 8 9.18 -10.45 -6.07
N SER A 9 10.44 -10.14 -6.36
CA SER A 9 11.25 -9.22 -5.55
C SER A 9 10.73 -7.79 -5.61
N ASP A 10 10.20 -7.36 -6.76
CA ASP A 10 9.57 -6.06 -6.93
C ASP A 10 8.24 -5.98 -6.17
N LEU A 11 7.38 -6.99 -6.34
CA LEU A 11 6.12 -7.11 -5.58
C LEU A 11 6.37 -7.13 -4.06
N ALA A 12 7.36 -7.89 -3.60
CA ALA A 12 7.69 -7.97 -2.18
C ALA A 12 8.21 -6.63 -1.62
N GLN A 13 8.90 -5.82 -2.44
CA GLN A 13 9.30 -4.47 -2.04
C GLN A 13 8.09 -3.54 -1.93
N ALA A 14 7.16 -3.61 -2.87
CA ALA A 14 5.92 -2.82 -2.82
C ALA A 14 5.08 -3.16 -1.58
N LEU A 15 4.94 -4.45 -1.24
CA LEU A 15 4.26 -4.88 -0.01
C LEU A 15 4.92 -4.34 1.27
N ARG A 16 6.27 -4.28 1.31
CA ARG A 16 6.98 -3.70 2.46
C ARG A 16 6.75 -2.20 2.61
N ARG A 17 6.72 -1.46 1.50
CA ARG A 17 6.41 -0.02 1.52
C ARG A 17 4.95 0.23 1.93
N ALA A 18 4.02 -0.57 1.42
CA ALA A 18 2.62 -0.53 1.85
C ALA A 18 2.49 -0.77 3.36
N ALA A 19 3.22 -1.74 3.92
CA ALA A 19 3.21 -2.01 5.36
C ALA A 19 3.77 -0.87 6.21
N GLU A 20 4.87 -0.25 5.78
CA GLU A 20 5.43 0.92 6.47
C GLU A 20 4.47 2.12 6.44
N ALA A 21 3.85 2.38 5.28
CA ALA A 21 2.91 3.47 5.13
C ALA A 21 1.59 3.22 5.90
N HIS A 22 1.11 1.99 5.95
CA HIS A 22 -0.08 1.60 6.70
C HIS A 22 0.14 1.70 8.21
N GLY A 23 1.31 1.30 8.72
CA GLY A 23 1.65 1.53 10.13
C GLY A 23 1.59 3.02 10.51
N GLN A 24 2.07 3.91 9.63
CA GLN A 24 1.94 5.35 9.83
C GLN A 24 0.48 5.84 9.73
N HIS A 25 -0.36 5.22 8.89
CA HIS A 25 -1.78 5.51 8.82
C HIS A 25 -2.47 5.19 10.15
N GLU A 26 -2.28 3.99 10.68
CA GLU A 26 -2.83 3.55 11.97
C GLU A 26 -2.33 4.43 13.13
N GLU A 27 -1.06 4.85 13.11
CA GLU A 27 -0.52 5.80 14.10
C GLU A 27 -1.21 7.18 14.03
N ARG A 28 -1.56 7.66 12.83
CA ARG A 28 -2.26 8.94 12.64
C ARG A 28 -3.72 8.87 13.05
N THR A 29 -4.39 7.77 12.76
CA THR A 29 -5.82 7.56 13.08
C THR A 29 -6.01 7.14 14.53
N GLY A 30 -5.00 6.52 15.14
CA GLY A 30 -5.05 6.00 16.51
C GLY A 30 -5.82 4.68 16.64
N GLU A 31 -6.19 4.07 15.52
CA GLU A 31 -7.00 2.85 15.46
C GLU A 31 -6.41 1.88 14.43
N ALA A 32 -6.52 0.59 14.72
CA ALA A 32 -6.17 -0.45 13.76
C ALA A 32 -7.18 -0.44 12.62
N ASP A 33 -6.69 -0.62 11.39
CA ASP A 33 -7.53 -0.61 10.20
C ASP A 33 -8.08 -2.02 9.93
N PRO A 34 -9.39 -2.26 10.12
CA PRO A 34 -10.00 -3.56 9.85
C PRO A 34 -10.02 -3.90 8.35
N ASP A 35 -9.95 -2.90 7.49
CA ASP A 35 -10.02 -3.01 6.03
C ASP A 35 -8.62 -2.85 5.39
N TRP A 36 -7.58 -3.19 6.14
CA TRP A 36 -6.18 -3.16 5.70
C TRP A 36 -5.92 -3.79 4.31
N PRO A 37 -6.60 -4.86 3.85
CA PRO A 37 -6.34 -5.41 2.52
C PRO A 37 -6.72 -4.43 1.40
N ASP A 38 -7.83 -3.70 1.58
CA ASP A 38 -8.30 -2.72 0.61
C ASP A 38 -7.38 -1.49 0.59
N TRP A 39 -6.93 -1.05 1.77
CA TRP A 39 -5.93 0.01 1.89
C TRP A 39 -4.62 -0.36 1.19
N TYR A 40 -4.11 -1.57 1.42
CA TYR A 40 -2.90 -2.08 0.75
C TYR A 40 -3.07 -2.12 -0.76
N ALA A 41 -4.19 -2.67 -1.25
CA ALA A 41 -4.45 -2.74 -2.68
C ALA A 41 -4.47 -1.35 -3.31
N LEU A 42 -5.14 -0.38 -2.67
CA LEU A 42 -5.20 0.99 -3.14
C LEU A 42 -3.82 1.66 -3.14
N TYR A 43 -3.06 1.53 -2.05
CA TYR A 43 -1.70 2.04 -1.95
C TYR A 43 -0.82 1.48 -3.06
N MET A 44 -0.82 0.16 -3.24
CA MET A 44 0.03 -0.53 -4.20
C MET A 44 -0.29 -0.15 -5.66
N VAL A 45 -1.56 0.04 -5.98
CA VAL A 45 -1.99 0.50 -7.31
C VAL A 45 -1.57 1.95 -7.55
N ARG A 46 -1.82 2.84 -6.59
CA ARG A 46 -1.52 4.27 -6.72
C ARG A 46 -0.02 4.56 -6.71
N GLU A 47 0.74 3.91 -5.83
CA GLU A 47 2.20 4.00 -5.82
C GLU A 47 2.78 3.60 -7.17
N ARG A 48 2.29 2.51 -7.77
CA ARG A 48 2.78 2.05 -9.07
C ARG A 48 2.42 3.00 -10.22
N ALA A 49 1.30 3.70 -10.09
CA ALA A 49 0.81 4.69 -11.04
C ALA A 49 1.36 6.11 -10.81
N ASP A 50 2.19 6.32 -9.78
CA ASP A 50 2.67 7.64 -9.33
C ASP A 50 1.51 8.60 -8.99
N GLU A 51 0.47 8.06 -8.35
CA GLU A 51 -0.75 8.77 -7.93
C GLU A 51 -0.73 9.11 -6.42
N GLU A 52 -1.71 9.90 -5.98
CA GLU A 52 -1.86 10.30 -4.58
C GLU A 52 -2.16 9.12 -3.64
N LEU A 53 -1.25 8.85 -2.72
CA LEU A 53 -1.34 7.71 -1.80
C LEU A 53 -2.49 7.88 -0.78
N PRO A 54 -3.08 6.78 -0.31
CA PRO A 54 -4.04 6.83 0.80
C PRO A 54 -3.37 7.34 2.08
N THR A 55 -4.13 8.12 2.87
CA THR A 55 -3.67 8.81 4.10
C THR A 55 -4.08 8.10 5.34
#